data_AF-A0A7I8DV53-F1
#
_entry.id   AF-A0A7I8DV53-F1
#
_cell.length_a   1.000
_cell.length_b   1.000
_cell.length_c   1.000
_cell.angle_alpha   90.00
_cell.angle_beta   90.00
_cell.angle_gamma   90.00
#
_symmetry.space_group_name_H-M   'P 1'
#
loop_
_entity.id
_entity.type
_entity.pdbx_description
1 polymer ?
#
loop_
_entity_poly.entity_id
_entity_poly.type
_entity_poly.pdbx_seq_one_letter_code
_entity_poly.pdbx_strand_id
1 'polypeptide(L)'
;MNKKNKFLLFFFTILLFFNILLFLTNIWIFDNFGNVKIQEILFTLLSPTSGTDSSVVYSYILRVLLIAVSFTVLSCFIVLYTRKKSKHFKYIKNISAIFVVVSLFLSCLYTNSRYDIYGYISQKSQTTSIYNKSKKTKKKVKKEEYQGDSTIVYQNPKEINISGSDTNNLIYIYLESIENTFLDTAHGGVKAINCMPELTELALNNTSFSNNELLGGAIPFTGTTWTIASMTSQFTGLPLKVEVANDMDQQNRFMPGAKTIGDILNENGYIQELMIGSQKEFAGTDKFFLQHGFDKICDINSLKQEYSFKSNELNQWGLDDYKLFELAKNEITQLAQTGKFNFTMATIDCHMPKGFLCKYCPNTYENRYENIYACQSKLINSFIDWCKSQSWYENTTIVLVGDHPTMAQQYVNDVPSDYQRTTYNCFINSKVTTDQIKNRQFTHMDMYPTTLAAMGFNIEGNKLALGTNLFSELPTIIEKYGQDYINEEVQKK
;
A
#
# COMPACT_ATOMS: atom_id res chain seq x y z
N MET A 1 -52.56 15.04 10.51
CA MET A 1 -52.09 13.70 10.07
C MET A 1 -52.20 12.78 11.27
N ASN A 2 -52.81 11.60 11.15
CA ASN A 2 -52.94 10.68 12.30
C ASN A 2 -51.56 10.14 12.75
N LYS A 3 -51.48 9.61 13.97
CA LYS A 3 -50.22 9.12 14.57
C LYS A 3 -49.54 8.06 13.69
N LYS A 4 -50.32 7.13 13.12
CA LYS A 4 -49.84 6.09 12.20
C LYS A 4 -49.16 6.65 10.95
N ASN A 5 -49.74 7.66 10.30
CA ASN A 5 -49.17 8.27 9.10
C ASN A 5 -47.94 9.14 9.41
N LYS A 6 -47.85 9.74 10.60
CA LYS A 6 -46.62 10.40 11.08
C LYS A 6 -45.49 9.40 11.26
N PHE A 7 -45.78 8.26 11.88
CA PHE A 7 -44.82 7.18 12.06
C PHE A 7 -44.33 6.59 10.72
N LEU A 8 -45.24 6.32 9.78
CA LEU A 8 -44.88 5.82 8.46
C LEU A 8 -44.05 6.83 7.64
N LEU A 9 -44.39 8.12 7.70
CA LEU A 9 -43.59 9.15 7.04
C LEU A 9 -42.18 9.23 7.66
N PHE A 10 -42.07 9.17 8.97
CA PHE A 10 -40.77 9.17 9.66
C PHE A 10 -39.88 8.00 9.21
N PHE A 11 -40.40 6.78 9.18
CA PHE A 11 -39.64 5.62 8.73
C PHE A 11 -39.27 5.72 7.24
N PHE A 12 -40.20 6.17 6.40
CA PHE A 12 -39.93 6.44 4.98
C PHE A 12 -38.80 7.47 4.81
N THR A 13 -38.82 8.57 5.57
CA THR A 13 -37.78 9.60 5.55
C THR A 13 -36.42 9.04 5.95
N ILE A 14 -36.36 8.21 6.99
CA ILE A 14 -35.11 7.56 7.43
C ILE A 14 -34.57 6.64 6.34
N LEU A 15 -35.39 5.75 5.80
CA LEU A 15 -34.95 4.82 4.76
C LEU A 15 -34.50 5.56 3.50
N LEU A 16 -35.23 6.61 3.11
CA LEU A 16 -34.87 7.44 1.97
C LEU A 16 -33.52 8.14 2.19
N PHE A 17 -33.31 8.70 3.38
CA PHE A 17 -32.04 9.33 3.74
C PHE A 17 -30.87 8.35 3.62
N PHE A 18 -30.97 7.18 4.25
CA PHE A 18 -29.91 6.18 4.19
C PHE A 18 -29.66 5.64 2.78
N ASN A 19 -30.70 5.54 1.96
CA ASN A 19 -30.57 5.12 0.58
C ASN A 19 -29.77 6.14 -0.26
N ILE A 20 -30.15 7.42 -0.19
CA ILE A 20 -29.43 8.50 -0.90
C ILE A 20 -28.01 8.63 -0.35
N LEU A 21 -27.85 8.57 0.97
CA LEU A 21 -26.56 8.63 1.64
C LEU A 21 -25.65 7.51 1.12
N LEU A 22 -26.11 6.25 1.18
CA LEU A 22 -25.33 5.09 0.76
C LEU A 22 -24.93 5.18 -0.73
N PHE A 23 -25.85 5.61 -1.59
CA PHE A 23 -25.58 5.81 -3.01
C PHE A 23 -24.47 6.85 -3.24
N LEU A 24 -24.60 8.03 -2.62
CA LEU A 24 -23.61 9.10 -2.74
C LEU A 24 -22.27 8.74 -2.09
N THR A 25 -22.29 8.03 -0.96
CA THR A 25 -21.08 7.49 -0.32
C THR A 25 -20.36 6.52 -1.25
N ASN A 26 -21.07 5.66 -1.99
CA ASN A 26 -20.43 4.74 -2.94
C ASN A 26 -19.71 5.47 -4.08
N ILE A 27 -20.33 6.51 -4.64
CA ILE A 27 -19.71 7.35 -5.67
C ILE A 27 -18.49 8.06 -5.09
N TRP A 28 -18.65 8.69 -3.92
CA TRP A 28 -17.58 9.45 -3.29
C TRP A 28 -16.38 8.58 -2.92
N ILE A 29 -16.60 7.36 -2.40
CA ILE A 29 -15.50 6.44 -2.10
C ILE A 29 -14.77 6.06 -3.38
N PHE A 30 -15.49 5.75 -4.48
CA PHE A 30 -14.84 5.43 -5.75
C PHE A 30 -14.01 6.59 -6.30
N ASP A 31 -14.52 7.82 -6.20
CA ASP A 31 -13.82 9.01 -6.70
C ASP A 31 -12.57 9.36 -5.88
N ASN A 32 -12.54 9.05 -4.58
CA ASN A 32 -11.45 9.44 -3.67
C ASN A 32 -10.46 8.30 -3.36
N PHE A 33 -10.92 7.04 -3.34
CA PHE A 33 -10.12 5.88 -2.97
C PHE A 33 -10.08 4.81 -4.06
N GLY A 34 -10.92 4.90 -5.10
CA GLY A 34 -10.93 3.92 -6.19
C GLY A 34 -11.61 2.60 -5.81
N ASN A 35 -11.01 1.48 -6.23
CA ASN A 35 -11.56 0.14 -6.01
C ASN A 35 -10.93 -0.52 -4.78
N VAL A 36 -11.23 0.03 -3.60
CA VAL A 36 -10.73 -0.43 -2.30
C VAL A 36 -11.69 -1.39 -1.60
N LYS A 37 -11.16 -2.18 -0.67
CA LYS A 37 -11.95 -3.05 0.22
C LYS A 37 -12.25 -2.35 1.54
N ILE A 38 -13.23 -2.88 2.29
CA ILE A 38 -13.66 -2.27 3.56
C ILE A 38 -12.52 -2.12 4.58
N GLN A 39 -11.55 -3.03 4.57
CA GLN A 39 -10.42 -3.01 5.51
C GLN A 39 -9.56 -1.76 5.33
N GLU A 40 -9.25 -1.40 4.09
CA GLU A 40 -8.47 -0.23 3.75
C GLU A 40 -9.21 1.06 4.15
N ILE A 41 -10.51 1.14 3.84
CA ILE A 41 -11.37 2.26 4.27
C ILE A 41 -11.39 2.38 5.80
N LEU A 42 -11.58 1.27 6.52
CA LEU A 42 -11.60 1.28 7.98
C LEU A 42 -10.24 1.69 8.55
N PHE A 43 -9.14 1.19 7.99
CA PHE A 43 -7.80 1.56 8.43
C PHE A 43 -7.56 3.07 8.27
N THR A 44 -7.89 3.66 7.13
CA THR A 44 -7.76 5.11 6.89
C THR A 44 -8.63 5.93 7.85
N LEU A 45 -9.86 5.48 8.14
CA LEU A 45 -10.78 6.19 9.04
C LEU A 45 -10.38 6.11 10.52
N LEU A 46 -9.74 5.01 10.92
CA LEU A 46 -9.36 4.75 12.31
C LEU A 46 -7.93 5.19 12.62
N SER A 47 -7.09 5.34 11.60
CA SER A 47 -5.71 5.79 11.75
C SER A 47 -5.62 7.28 12.10
N PRO A 48 -4.50 7.73 12.70
CA PRO A 48 -4.26 9.15 12.91
C PRO A 48 -4.40 9.94 11.60
N THR A 49 -5.28 10.93 11.61
CA THR A 49 -5.62 11.75 10.43
C THR A 49 -4.73 12.99 10.28
N SER A 50 -3.75 13.19 11.17
CA SER A 50 -2.74 14.24 11.04
C SER A 50 -2.08 14.17 9.66
N GLY A 51 -2.06 15.29 8.94
CA GLY A 51 -1.53 15.36 7.57
C GLY A 51 -2.49 14.90 6.46
N THR A 52 -3.69 14.41 6.80
CA THR A 52 -4.73 14.12 5.78
C THR A 52 -5.22 15.42 5.15
N ASP A 53 -5.39 15.45 3.84
CA ASP A 53 -6.00 16.59 3.16
C ASP A 53 -7.42 16.81 3.69
N SER A 54 -7.60 17.92 4.42
CA SER A 54 -8.89 18.35 4.96
C SER A 54 -9.98 18.47 3.87
N SER A 55 -9.58 18.66 2.61
CA SER A 55 -10.50 18.67 1.46
C SER A 55 -11.30 17.37 1.33
N VAL A 56 -10.75 16.22 1.75
CA VAL A 56 -11.43 14.92 1.73
C VAL A 56 -12.66 14.98 2.66
N VAL A 57 -12.49 15.42 3.91
CA VAL A 57 -13.59 15.55 4.87
C VAL A 57 -14.62 16.56 4.41
N TYR A 58 -14.17 17.75 3.95
CA TYR A 58 -15.08 18.76 3.43
C TYR A 58 -15.84 18.28 2.20
N SER A 59 -15.20 17.51 1.32
CA SER A 59 -15.85 16.96 0.13
C SER A 59 -16.92 15.94 0.49
N TYR A 60 -16.73 15.10 1.53
CA TYR A 60 -17.76 14.20 2.02
C TYR A 60 -18.96 14.97 2.57
N ILE A 61 -18.72 15.99 3.39
CA ILE A 61 -19.79 16.82 3.95
C ILE A 61 -20.60 17.49 2.82
N LEU A 62 -19.92 18.11 1.85
CA LEU A 62 -20.57 18.89 0.80
C LEU A 62 -21.21 18.03 -0.29
N ARG A 63 -20.57 16.95 -0.73
CA ARG A 63 -21.02 16.13 -1.87
C ARG A 63 -21.88 14.94 -1.45
N VAL A 64 -21.81 14.52 -0.18
CA VAL A 64 -22.56 13.37 0.32
C VAL A 64 -23.61 13.81 1.33
N LEU A 65 -23.20 14.33 2.49
CA LEU A 65 -24.12 14.61 3.60
C LEU A 65 -25.12 15.72 3.26
N LEU A 66 -24.64 16.88 2.79
CA LEU A 66 -25.50 18.03 2.47
C LEU A 66 -26.52 17.67 1.39
N ILE A 67 -26.06 17.01 0.31
CA ILE A 67 -26.92 16.57 -0.79
C ILE A 67 -27.96 15.56 -0.30
N ALA A 68 -27.56 14.55 0.48
CA ALA A 68 -28.49 13.55 1.02
C ALA A 68 -29.58 14.20 1.89
N VAL A 69 -29.21 15.15 2.76
CA VAL A 69 -30.16 15.89 3.59
C VAL A 69 -31.09 16.74 2.73
N SER A 70 -30.57 17.52 1.78
CA SER A 70 -31.37 18.39 0.92
C SER A 70 -32.40 17.62 0.09
N PHE A 71 -32.01 16.51 -0.54
CA PHE A 71 -32.93 15.67 -1.31
C PHE A 71 -33.97 14.97 -0.42
N THR A 72 -33.59 14.56 0.79
CA THR A 72 -34.52 13.97 1.76
C THR A 72 -35.57 14.97 2.21
N VAL A 73 -35.15 16.19 2.56
CA VAL A 73 -36.03 17.29 2.97
C VAL A 73 -36.98 17.67 1.84
N LEU A 74 -36.46 17.84 0.62
CA LEU A 74 -37.27 18.13 -0.58
C LEU A 74 -38.32 17.03 -0.81
N SER A 75 -37.93 15.76 -0.72
CA SER A 75 -38.84 14.63 -0.87
C SER A 75 -39.95 14.63 0.19
N CYS A 76 -39.62 15.00 1.44
CA CYS A 76 -40.62 15.14 2.51
C CYS A 76 -41.61 16.27 2.20
N PHE A 77 -41.14 17.42 1.69
CA PHE A 77 -42.01 18.51 1.25
C PHE A 77 -42.94 18.07 0.11
N ILE A 78 -42.43 17.34 -0.88
CA ILE A 78 -43.23 16.80 -1.99
C ILE A 78 -44.31 15.86 -1.47
N VAL A 79 -43.98 14.94 -0.56
CA VAL A 79 -44.97 14.01 0.04
C VAL A 79 -46.04 14.78 0.83
N LEU A 80 -45.66 15.79 1.61
CA LEU A 80 -46.61 16.60 2.38
C LEU A 80 -47.51 17.47 1.49
N TYR A 81 -46.98 17.99 0.38
CA TYR A 81 -47.71 18.78 -0.60
C TYR A 81 -48.70 17.93 -1.41
N THR A 82 -48.21 16.84 -2.01
CA THR A 82 -49.01 15.92 -2.84
C THR A 82 -50.13 15.25 -2.05
N ARG A 83 -49.90 14.97 -0.76
CA ARG A 83 -50.93 14.46 0.16
C ARG A 83 -52.16 15.36 0.24
N LYS A 84 -52.00 16.68 0.12
CA LYS A 84 -53.12 17.63 0.19
C LYS A 84 -53.86 17.78 -1.14
N LYS A 85 -53.19 17.54 -2.28
CA LYS A 85 -53.72 17.89 -3.61
C LYS A 85 -54.10 16.71 -4.51
N SER A 86 -53.51 15.53 -4.33
CA SER A 86 -53.67 14.41 -5.28
C SER A 86 -54.68 13.36 -4.81
N LYS A 87 -55.64 13.03 -5.68
CA LYS A 87 -56.58 11.91 -5.48
C LYS A 87 -55.89 10.53 -5.54
N HIS A 88 -54.72 10.45 -6.18
CA HIS A 88 -53.94 9.20 -6.34
C HIS A 88 -52.85 9.01 -5.28
N PHE A 89 -52.79 9.88 -4.26
CA PHE A 89 -51.74 9.85 -3.23
C PHE A 89 -51.55 8.48 -2.57
N LYS A 90 -52.63 7.70 -2.37
CA LYS A 90 -52.54 6.35 -1.77
C LYS A 90 -51.66 5.40 -2.61
N TYR A 91 -51.79 5.43 -3.93
CA TYR A 91 -51.01 4.59 -4.85
C TYR A 91 -49.56 5.06 -4.91
N ILE A 92 -49.35 6.38 -5.10
CA ILE A 92 -48.01 6.99 -5.11
C ILE A 92 -47.25 6.64 -3.84
N LYS A 93 -47.88 6.82 -2.66
CA LYS A 93 -47.28 6.49 -1.37
C LYS A 93 -46.83 5.03 -1.28
N ASN A 94 -47.66 4.09 -1.71
CA ASN A 94 -47.34 2.66 -1.63
C ASN A 94 -46.20 2.30 -2.60
N ILE A 95 -46.25 2.80 -3.84
CA ILE A 95 -45.22 2.56 -4.85
C ILE A 95 -43.89 3.16 -4.40
N SER A 96 -43.87 4.41 -3.93
CA SER A 96 -42.66 5.06 -3.42
C SER A 96 -42.07 4.34 -2.21
N ALA A 97 -42.92 3.84 -1.29
CA ALA A 97 -42.43 3.07 -0.14
C ALA A 97 -41.78 1.75 -0.57
N ILE A 98 -42.40 1.01 -1.49
CA ILE A 98 -41.81 -0.23 -2.04
C ILE A 98 -40.50 0.10 -2.76
N PHE A 99 -40.49 1.15 -3.59
CA PHE A 99 -39.31 1.58 -4.32
C PHE A 99 -38.14 1.89 -3.38
N VAL A 100 -38.36 2.66 -2.30
CA VAL A 100 -37.31 3.01 -1.34
C VAL A 100 -36.75 1.77 -0.64
N VAL A 101 -37.59 0.81 -0.26
CA VAL A 101 -37.15 -0.43 0.38
C VAL A 101 -36.35 -1.30 -0.59
N VAL A 102 -36.86 -1.52 -1.80
CA VAL A 102 -36.20 -2.35 -2.83
C VAL A 102 -34.88 -1.72 -3.26
N SER A 103 -34.86 -0.41 -3.52
CA SER A 103 -33.61 0.28 -3.89
C SER A 103 -32.60 0.30 -2.75
N LEU A 104 -33.01 0.43 -1.49
CA LEU A 104 -32.08 0.35 -0.37
C LEU A 104 -31.47 -1.05 -0.27
N PHE A 105 -32.28 -2.10 -0.43
CA PHE A 105 -31.81 -3.48 -0.47
C PHE A 105 -30.78 -3.69 -1.59
N LEU A 106 -31.08 -3.22 -2.81
CA LEU A 106 -30.14 -3.28 -3.93
C LEU A 106 -28.85 -2.47 -3.68
N SER A 107 -28.95 -1.27 -3.08
CA SER A 107 -27.80 -0.46 -2.70
C SER A 107 -26.92 -1.16 -1.66
N CYS A 108 -27.51 -1.86 -0.69
CA CYS A 108 -26.76 -2.69 0.26
C CYS A 108 -26.06 -3.86 -0.43
N LEU A 109 -26.73 -4.56 -1.35
CA LEU A 109 -26.11 -5.64 -2.13
C LEU A 109 -24.95 -5.12 -2.99
N TYR A 110 -25.13 -3.99 -3.66
CA TYR A 110 -24.08 -3.33 -4.45
C TYR A 110 -22.90 -2.92 -3.58
N THR A 111 -23.16 -2.29 -2.44
CA THR A 111 -22.13 -1.89 -1.46
C THR A 111 -21.35 -3.10 -0.97
N ASN A 112 -22.04 -4.20 -0.64
CA ASN A 112 -21.38 -5.43 -0.22
C ASN A 112 -20.54 -6.05 -1.34
N SER A 113 -21.09 -6.13 -2.56
CA SER A 113 -20.37 -6.65 -3.74
C SER A 113 -19.10 -5.85 -4.04
N ARG A 114 -19.11 -4.55 -3.74
CA ARG A 114 -17.99 -3.64 -3.97
C ARG A 114 -16.91 -3.77 -2.90
N TYR A 115 -17.28 -3.62 -1.63
CA TYR A 115 -16.34 -3.48 -0.52
C TYR A 115 -16.07 -4.78 0.26
N ASP A 116 -16.77 -5.86 -0.05
CA ASP A 116 -16.68 -7.18 0.60
C ASP A 116 -16.87 -7.12 2.13
N ILE A 117 -17.93 -6.41 2.56
CA ILE A 117 -18.24 -6.22 3.99
C ILE A 117 -18.57 -7.56 4.66
N TYR A 118 -19.37 -8.40 4.00
CA TYR A 118 -19.71 -9.72 4.51
C TYR A 118 -18.48 -10.64 4.61
N GLY A 119 -17.61 -10.66 3.59
CA GLY A 119 -16.37 -11.44 3.61
C GLY A 119 -15.49 -11.06 4.78
N TYR A 120 -15.27 -9.76 4.98
CA TYR A 120 -14.52 -9.23 6.12
C TYR A 120 -15.08 -9.66 7.49
N ILE A 121 -16.40 -9.53 7.71
CA ILE A 121 -17.03 -9.94 8.97
C ILE A 121 -16.93 -11.46 9.16
N SER A 122 -17.16 -12.23 8.09
CA SER A 122 -17.07 -13.69 8.11
C SER A 122 -15.67 -14.17 8.48
N GLN A 123 -14.63 -13.64 7.83
CA GLN A 123 -13.23 -14.03 8.06
C GLN A 123 -12.78 -13.68 9.48
N LYS A 124 -13.19 -12.53 10.03
CA LYS A 124 -12.89 -12.15 11.42
C LYS A 124 -13.46 -13.11 12.48
N SER A 125 -14.49 -13.87 12.13
CA SER A 125 -15.06 -14.89 13.02
C SER A 125 -14.33 -16.23 12.95
N GLN A 126 -13.46 -16.42 11.95
CA GLN A 126 -12.67 -17.63 11.74
C GLN A 126 -11.26 -17.48 12.29
N THR A 127 -10.60 -18.59 12.57
CA THR A 127 -9.19 -18.62 12.98
C THR A 127 -8.33 -19.25 11.90
N THR A 128 -7.16 -18.68 11.61
CA THR A 128 -6.19 -19.30 10.69
C THR A 128 -5.18 -20.16 11.43
N SER A 129 -4.62 -21.14 10.71
CA SER A 129 -3.49 -21.94 11.17
C SER A 129 -2.15 -21.55 10.55
N ILE A 130 -2.11 -20.59 9.62
CA ILE A 130 -0.87 -20.24 8.90
C ILE A 130 0.21 -19.67 9.83
N TYR A 131 -0.19 -19.04 10.93
CA TYR A 131 0.70 -18.51 11.97
C TYR A 131 1.09 -19.53 13.05
N ASN A 132 0.44 -20.71 13.07
CA ASN A 132 0.79 -21.74 14.03
C ASN A 132 2.17 -22.30 13.69
N LYS A 133 3.01 -22.46 14.72
CA LYS A 133 4.31 -23.12 14.55
C LYS A 133 4.09 -24.52 14.00
N SER A 134 4.67 -24.80 12.83
CA SER A 134 4.80 -26.18 12.35
C SER A 134 5.44 -27.03 13.46
N LYS A 135 4.89 -28.22 13.71
CA LYS A 135 5.47 -29.16 14.68
C LYS A 135 6.92 -29.38 14.27
N LYS A 136 7.87 -29.07 15.16
CA LYS A 136 9.31 -29.28 14.95
C LYS A 136 9.57 -30.71 14.47
N THR A 137 9.66 -30.91 13.17
CA THR A 137 10.22 -32.15 12.62
C THR A 137 11.71 -32.05 12.85
N LYS A 138 12.19 -32.52 14.00
CA LYS A 138 13.62 -32.64 14.29
C LYS A 138 14.23 -33.71 13.37
N LYS A 139 14.30 -33.46 12.06
CA LYS A 139 15.33 -34.09 11.24
C LYS A 139 16.63 -33.40 11.63
N LYS A 140 17.57 -34.17 12.18
CA LYS A 140 18.96 -33.73 12.41
C LYS A 140 19.61 -33.50 11.04
N VAL A 141 19.28 -32.40 10.38
CA VAL A 141 20.11 -31.85 9.30
C VAL A 141 21.30 -31.18 9.98
N LYS A 142 22.51 -31.36 9.45
CA LYS A 142 23.66 -30.57 9.92
C LYS A 142 23.29 -29.09 9.73
N LYS A 143 23.49 -28.27 10.77
CA LYS A 143 23.13 -26.83 10.73
C LYS A 143 23.71 -26.09 9.53
N GLU A 144 24.86 -26.54 9.04
CA GLU A 144 25.61 -25.96 7.93
C GLU A 144 24.98 -26.21 6.54
N GLU A 145 23.97 -27.08 6.42
CA GLU A 145 23.31 -27.43 5.13
C GLU A 145 21.80 -27.12 5.11
N TYR A 146 21.23 -26.52 6.16
CA TYR A 146 19.78 -26.29 6.24
C TYR A 146 19.34 -25.09 5.38
N GLN A 147 18.86 -25.39 4.17
CA GLN A 147 18.33 -24.39 3.23
C GLN A 147 16.87 -23.99 3.52
N GLY A 148 16.20 -24.66 4.46
CA GLY A 148 14.81 -24.41 4.87
C GLY A 148 13.86 -25.58 4.62
N ASP A 149 12.63 -25.45 5.11
CA ASP A 149 11.56 -26.44 4.99
C ASP A 149 10.33 -25.77 4.37
N SER A 150 9.95 -26.20 3.16
CA SER A 150 8.81 -25.62 2.45
C SER A 150 7.49 -25.87 3.17
N THR A 151 7.40 -26.81 4.12
CA THR A 151 6.21 -27.07 4.95
C THR A 151 6.01 -26.04 6.06
N ILE A 152 7.03 -25.23 6.36
CA ILE A 152 6.92 -24.12 7.31
C ILE A 152 6.28 -22.93 6.59
N VAL A 153 5.10 -22.56 7.07
CA VAL A 153 4.32 -21.43 6.55
C VAL A 153 4.75 -20.13 7.21
N TYR A 154 4.77 -20.11 8.55
CA TYR A 154 5.22 -18.97 9.35
C TYR A 154 6.47 -19.33 10.15
N GLN A 155 7.50 -18.48 10.04
CA GLN A 155 8.75 -18.61 10.77
C GLN A 155 9.00 -17.38 11.65
N ASN A 156 8.90 -17.53 12.98
CA ASN A 156 9.07 -16.40 13.90
C ASN A 156 10.51 -15.82 13.79
N PRO A 157 10.69 -14.55 13.36
CA PRO A 157 12.01 -13.96 13.21
C PRO A 157 12.80 -13.84 14.53
N LYS A 158 12.12 -13.83 15.68
CA LYS A 158 12.75 -13.80 17.01
C LYS A 158 13.40 -15.15 17.41
N GLU A 159 13.13 -16.22 16.66
CA GLU A 159 13.62 -17.58 16.93
C GLU A 159 14.60 -18.09 15.86
N ILE A 160 14.88 -17.28 14.84
CA ILE A 160 15.80 -17.61 13.75
C ILE A 160 17.13 -16.91 13.94
N ASN A 161 18.21 -17.65 13.65
CA ASN A 161 19.53 -17.06 13.57
C ASN A 161 19.67 -16.28 12.26
N ILE A 162 19.91 -14.97 12.38
CA ILE A 162 20.19 -14.07 11.27
C ILE A 162 21.57 -13.48 11.53
N SER A 163 22.51 -13.67 10.62
CA SER A 163 23.92 -13.31 10.83
C SER A 163 24.56 -12.78 9.57
N GLY A 164 25.40 -11.75 9.67
CA GLY A 164 26.22 -11.28 8.55
C GLY A 164 27.43 -10.49 9.07
N SER A 165 28.64 -10.93 8.71
CA SER A 165 29.89 -10.24 9.11
C SER A 165 30.31 -9.15 8.14
N ASP A 166 29.99 -9.34 6.86
CA ASP A 166 30.29 -8.40 5.78
C ASP A 166 28.99 -8.05 5.04
N THR A 167 28.19 -7.15 5.63
CA THR A 167 26.89 -6.72 5.11
C THR A 167 26.97 -5.33 4.50
N ASN A 168 26.27 -5.12 3.39
CA ASN A 168 26.15 -3.82 2.72
C ASN A 168 25.34 -2.83 3.56
N ASN A 169 25.52 -1.53 3.32
CA ASN A 169 24.53 -0.51 3.68
C ASN A 169 23.21 -0.76 2.92
N LEU A 170 22.14 -0.09 3.34
CA LEU A 170 20.84 -0.15 2.66
C LEU A 170 20.39 1.23 2.19
N ILE A 171 19.97 1.33 0.93
CA ILE A 171 19.07 2.38 0.47
C ILE A 171 17.79 1.70 0.01
N TYR A 172 16.66 2.05 0.63
CA TYR A 172 15.37 1.43 0.37
C TYR A 172 14.36 2.50 -0.08
N ILE A 173 13.86 2.40 -1.31
CA ILE A 173 13.00 3.43 -1.91
C ILE A 173 11.65 2.82 -2.24
N TYR A 174 10.63 3.27 -1.51
CA TYR A 174 9.23 3.02 -1.83
C TYR A 174 8.79 3.97 -2.94
N LEU A 175 8.31 3.40 -4.03
CA LEU A 175 7.89 4.11 -5.22
C LEU A 175 6.36 4.12 -5.27
N GLU A 176 5.77 5.25 -4.87
CA GLU A 176 4.32 5.45 -4.82
C GLU A 176 3.65 5.00 -6.13
N SER A 177 2.74 4.04 -6.02
CA SER A 177 1.90 3.57 -7.13
C SER A 177 2.68 3.17 -8.40
N ILE A 178 3.95 2.78 -8.29
CA ILE A 178 4.78 2.31 -9.42
C ILE A 178 4.62 0.78 -9.58
N GLU A 179 4.14 0.37 -10.75
CA GLU A 179 3.82 -1.02 -11.07
C GLU A 179 4.16 -1.37 -12.53
N ASN A 180 4.31 -2.67 -12.83
CA ASN A 180 4.75 -3.13 -14.15
C ASN A 180 3.68 -2.95 -15.25
N THR A 181 2.44 -2.66 -14.88
CA THR A 181 1.31 -2.40 -15.80
C THR A 181 1.63 -1.32 -16.83
N PHE A 182 2.45 -0.32 -16.48
CA PHE A 182 2.75 0.83 -17.35
C PHE A 182 3.98 0.64 -18.25
N LEU A 183 4.58 -0.54 -18.21
CA LEU A 183 5.58 -0.94 -19.19
C LEU A 183 4.90 -1.22 -20.54
N ASP A 184 5.71 -1.28 -21.59
CA ASP A 184 5.21 -1.78 -22.87
C ASP A 184 5.02 -3.31 -22.84
N THR A 185 4.27 -3.81 -23.82
CA THR A 185 3.98 -5.24 -23.96
C THR A 185 5.22 -6.11 -24.18
N ALA A 186 6.29 -5.59 -24.77
CA ALA A 186 7.54 -6.34 -24.97
C ALA A 186 8.28 -6.57 -23.66
N HIS A 187 8.05 -5.72 -22.66
CA HIS A 187 8.63 -5.82 -21.33
C HIS A 187 7.67 -6.39 -20.28
N GLY A 188 6.44 -6.77 -20.65
CA GLY A 188 5.49 -7.44 -19.77
C GLY A 188 4.36 -6.55 -19.21
N GLY A 189 4.32 -5.27 -19.58
CA GLY A 189 3.19 -4.39 -19.27
C GLY A 189 2.08 -4.43 -20.31
N VAL A 190 1.14 -3.48 -20.24
CA VAL A 190 -0.03 -3.42 -21.15
C VAL A 190 -0.06 -2.18 -22.04
N LYS A 191 0.88 -1.25 -21.88
CA LYS A 191 0.88 0.00 -22.64
C LYS A 191 1.51 -0.17 -24.02
N ALA A 192 1.12 0.68 -24.96
CA ALA A 192 1.72 0.71 -26.30
C ALA A 192 3.12 1.33 -26.30
N ILE A 193 3.38 2.24 -25.36
CA ILE A 193 4.67 2.91 -25.17
C ILE A 193 5.10 2.70 -23.72
N ASN A 194 6.39 2.42 -23.53
CA ASN A 194 6.96 2.27 -22.20
C ASN A 194 7.01 3.62 -21.47
N CYS A 195 6.21 3.74 -20.41
CA CYS A 195 6.12 4.97 -19.62
C CYS A 195 7.26 5.09 -18.59
N MET A 196 8.07 4.06 -18.41
CA MET A 196 9.16 4.02 -17.40
C MET A 196 10.44 3.40 -17.99
N PRO A 197 11.01 3.99 -19.06
CA PRO A 197 12.10 3.38 -19.79
C PRO A 197 13.36 3.22 -18.93
N GLU A 198 13.71 4.21 -18.09
CA GLU A 198 14.88 4.12 -17.24
C GLU A 198 14.73 3.06 -16.13
N LEU A 199 13.54 2.93 -15.52
CA LEU A 199 13.27 1.83 -14.57
C LEU A 199 13.29 0.45 -15.25
N THR A 200 12.82 0.37 -16.49
CA THR A 200 12.90 -0.86 -17.30
C THR A 200 14.36 -1.29 -17.47
N GLU A 201 15.22 -0.37 -17.88
CA GLU A 201 16.66 -0.62 -18.03
C GLU A 201 17.32 -0.98 -16.69
N LEU A 202 16.95 -0.33 -15.59
CA LEU A 202 17.46 -0.69 -14.27
C LEU A 202 17.08 -2.13 -13.90
N ALA A 203 15.82 -2.55 -14.12
CA ALA A 203 15.37 -3.90 -13.84
C ALA A 203 16.02 -4.96 -14.75
N LEU A 204 16.28 -4.65 -16.02
CA LEU A 204 16.93 -5.57 -16.96
C LEU A 204 18.43 -5.74 -16.68
N ASN A 205 19.10 -4.70 -16.18
CA ASN A 205 20.55 -4.71 -15.93
C ASN A 205 20.91 -5.07 -14.48
N ASN A 206 19.92 -5.35 -13.63
CA ASN A 206 20.11 -5.73 -12.22
C ASN A 206 19.21 -6.92 -11.86
N THR A 207 19.15 -7.30 -10.58
CA THR A 207 18.24 -8.37 -10.14
C THR A 207 16.82 -7.82 -10.01
N SER A 208 15.88 -8.38 -10.77
CA SER A 208 14.44 -8.11 -10.65
C SER A 208 13.68 -9.43 -10.71
N PHE A 209 12.91 -9.72 -9.67
CA PHE A 209 12.09 -10.92 -9.59
C PHE A 209 10.77 -10.70 -10.34
N SER A 210 10.35 -11.69 -11.13
CA SER A 210 9.14 -11.62 -11.94
C SER A 210 8.24 -12.83 -11.71
N ASN A 211 6.93 -12.58 -11.68
CA ASN A 211 5.88 -13.58 -11.68
C ASN A 211 5.59 -14.19 -13.05
N ASN A 212 6.34 -13.82 -14.08
CA ASN A 212 6.24 -14.34 -15.44
C ASN A 212 7.63 -14.38 -16.13
N GLU A 213 7.69 -14.66 -17.43
CA GLU A 213 8.91 -14.71 -18.23
C GLU A 213 9.54 -13.33 -18.51
N LEU A 214 8.73 -12.29 -18.64
CA LEU A 214 9.14 -10.89 -18.85
C LEU A 214 9.34 -10.18 -17.50
N LEU A 215 9.26 -8.84 -17.45
CA LEU A 215 9.26 -8.13 -16.18
C LEU A 215 7.91 -8.28 -15.49
N GLY A 216 7.97 -8.24 -14.16
CA GLY A 216 6.85 -8.50 -13.28
C GLY A 216 7.26 -8.16 -11.86
N GLY A 217 6.54 -8.67 -10.86
CA GLY A 217 6.91 -8.38 -9.49
C GLY A 217 5.94 -8.89 -8.44
N ALA A 218 5.91 -8.22 -7.30
CA ALA A 218 5.12 -8.66 -6.16
C ALA A 218 3.63 -8.53 -6.48
N ILE A 219 2.88 -9.58 -6.13
CA ILE A 219 1.45 -9.62 -6.27
C ILE A 219 0.83 -8.97 -5.02
N PRO A 220 0.01 -7.92 -5.19
CA PRO A 220 -0.68 -7.26 -4.08
C PRO A 220 -1.74 -8.19 -3.48
N PHE A 221 -1.86 -8.17 -2.15
CA PHE A 221 -2.90 -8.92 -1.45
C PHE A 221 -3.41 -8.11 -0.24
N THR A 222 -4.43 -8.62 0.45
CA THR A 222 -5.08 -7.90 1.55
C THR A 222 -4.08 -7.51 2.63
N GLY A 223 -4.08 -6.22 3.01
CA GLY A 223 -3.16 -5.68 4.00
C GLY A 223 -1.78 -5.32 3.44
N THR A 224 -1.64 -5.18 2.12
CA THR A 224 -0.45 -4.64 1.44
C THR A 224 -0.77 -3.63 0.33
N THR A 225 -2.02 -3.15 0.21
CA THR A 225 -2.51 -2.39 -0.97
C THR A 225 -2.46 -0.87 -0.82
N TRP A 226 -1.93 -0.35 0.28
CA TRP A 226 -1.69 1.08 0.51
C TRP A 226 -0.32 1.26 1.16
N THR A 227 0.26 2.45 1.08
CA THR A 227 1.68 2.71 1.38
C THR A 227 2.16 2.15 2.73
N ILE A 228 1.53 2.51 3.86
CA ILE A 228 1.99 2.03 5.17
C ILE A 228 1.79 0.50 5.34
N ALA A 229 0.78 -0.08 4.70
CA ALA A 229 0.58 -1.52 4.68
C ALA A 229 1.66 -2.23 3.89
N SER A 230 2.03 -1.68 2.74
CA SER A 230 3.16 -2.16 1.95
C SER A 230 4.45 -2.08 2.75
N MET A 231 4.79 -0.91 3.31
CA MET A 231 5.97 -0.73 4.16
C MET A 231 6.03 -1.73 5.30
N THR A 232 4.91 -1.90 6.02
CA THR A 232 4.77 -2.88 7.09
C THR A 232 5.08 -4.28 6.57
N SER A 233 4.44 -4.71 5.48
CA SER A 233 4.60 -6.06 4.95
C SER A 233 6.01 -6.35 4.44
N GLN A 234 6.65 -5.39 3.79
CA GLN A 234 8.01 -5.53 3.27
C GLN A 234 9.06 -5.55 4.39
N PHE A 235 8.80 -4.91 5.53
CA PHE A 235 9.73 -4.88 6.66
C PHE A 235 9.47 -5.94 7.73
N THR A 236 8.25 -6.51 7.79
CA THR A 236 7.86 -7.48 8.83
C THR A 236 7.59 -8.88 8.29
N GLY A 237 7.33 -9.01 6.98
CA GLY A 237 6.78 -10.23 6.38
C GLY A 237 5.35 -10.55 6.84
N LEU A 238 4.56 -9.54 7.26
CA LEU A 238 3.19 -9.67 7.76
C LEU A 238 2.26 -8.60 7.14
N PRO A 239 1.00 -8.93 6.83
CA PRO A 239 0.04 -7.93 6.37
C PRO A 239 -0.42 -7.00 7.49
N LEU A 240 -0.72 -5.75 7.13
CA LEU A 240 -1.27 -4.77 8.05
C LEU A 240 -2.78 -4.97 8.20
N LYS A 241 -3.23 -5.22 9.43
CA LYS A 241 -4.66 -5.38 9.77
C LYS A 241 -5.24 -4.11 10.39
N VAL A 242 -6.56 -3.94 10.27
CA VAL A 242 -7.31 -2.80 10.82
C VAL A 242 -7.10 -2.64 12.34
N GLU A 243 -6.88 -3.75 13.06
CA GLU A 243 -6.59 -3.76 14.49
C GLU A 243 -5.39 -2.89 14.87
N VAL A 244 -4.40 -2.77 13.99
CA VAL A 244 -3.23 -1.92 14.24
C VAL A 244 -3.63 -0.45 14.34
N ALA A 245 -4.61 0.02 13.56
CA ALA A 245 -5.14 1.38 13.68
C ALA A 245 -5.71 1.64 15.08
N ASN A 246 -6.44 0.65 15.63
CA ASN A 246 -6.98 0.76 17.00
C ASN A 246 -5.87 0.74 18.06
N ASP A 247 -4.86 -0.12 17.92
CA ASP A 247 -3.74 -0.20 18.85
C ASP A 247 -2.91 1.10 18.86
N MET A 248 -2.76 1.75 17.71
CA MET A 248 -2.09 3.05 17.61
C MET A 248 -2.86 4.14 18.36
N ASP A 249 -4.17 4.23 18.16
CA ASP A 249 -5.02 5.22 18.82
C ASP A 249 -5.13 4.99 20.34
N GLN A 250 -5.34 3.74 20.75
CA GLN A 250 -5.63 3.42 22.15
C GLN A 250 -4.39 3.22 23.01
N GLN A 251 -3.28 2.79 22.42
CA GLN A 251 -2.12 2.28 23.17
C GLN A 251 -0.78 2.81 22.66
N ASN A 252 -0.77 3.59 21.59
CA ASN A 252 0.45 4.11 20.97
C ASN A 252 1.44 3.00 20.57
N ARG A 253 0.95 1.86 20.06
CA ARG A 253 1.78 0.72 19.65
C ARG A 253 1.59 0.40 18.16
N PHE A 254 2.68 0.12 17.45
CA PHE A 254 2.67 -0.42 16.10
C PHE A 254 3.29 -1.81 16.12
N MET A 255 2.49 -2.86 15.91
CA MET A 255 2.94 -4.26 15.80
C MET A 255 4.08 -4.71 16.77
N PRO A 256 3.95 -4.52 18.10
CA PRO A 256 5.04 -4.78 19.06
C PRO A 256 5.51 -6.24 19.13
N GLY A 257 4.71 -7.18 18.59
CA GLY A 257 5.07 -8.59 18.48
C GLY A 257 6.04 -8.89 17.33
N ALA A 258 6.09 -8.04 16.30
CA ALA A 258 6.95 -8.21 15.14
C ALA A 258 8.44 -8.00 15.49
N LYS A 259 9.30 -8.50 14.62
CA LYS A 259 10.70 -8.13 14.50
C LYS A 259 10.92 -7.82 13.03
N THR A 260 11.51 -6.67 12.75
CA THR A 260 11.54 -6.06 11.41
C THR A 260 12.94 -6.04 10.81
N ILE A 261 13.08 -5.58 9.57
CA ILE A 261 14.38 -5.19 9.00
C ILE A 261 15.06 -4.17 9.92
N GLY A 262 14.34 -3.12 10.33
CA GLY A 262 14.89 -2.05 11.16
C GLY A 262 15.42 -2.55 12.51
N ASP A 263 14.69 -3.46 13.18
CA ASP A 263 15.17 -4.07 14.42
C ASP A 263 16.46 -4.87 14.20
N ILE A 264 16.53 -5.66 13.13
CA ILE A 264 17.72 -6.47 12.80
C ILE A 264 18.91 -5.57 12.47
N LEU A 265 18.70 -4.50 11.71
CA LEU A 265 19.78 -3.57 11.35
C LEU A 265 20.26 -2.79 12.58
N ASN A 266 19.36 -2.35 13.47
CA ASN A 266 19.73 -1.69 14.72
C ASN A 266 20.57 -2.62 15.62
N GLU A 267 20.16 -3.88 15.78
CA GLU A 267 20.93 -4.91 16.50
C GLU A 267 22.33 -5.15 15.90
N ASN A 268 22.52 -4.84 14.61
CA ASN A 268 23.79 -4.98 13.88
C ASN A 268 24.55 -3.64 13.71
N GLY A 269 24.17 -2.60 14.46
CA GLY A 269 24.88 -1.33 14.55
C GLY A 269 24.69 -0.38 13.37
N TYR A 270 23.59 -0.52 12.62
CA TYR A 270 23.23 0.44 11.57
C TYR A 270 22.58 1.68 12.18
N ILE A 271 22.95 2.85 11.67
CA ILE A 271 22.20 4.10 11.88
C ILE A 271 21.17 4.24 10.77
N GLN A 272 19.93 4.54 11.14
CA GLN A 272 18.79 4.38 10.25
C GLN A 272 17.91 5.63 10.19
N GLU A 273 17.64 6.08 8.97
CA GLU A 273 16.82 7.26 8.71
C GLU A 273 15.70 6.95 7.72
N LEU A 274 14.51 7.48 8.01
CA LEU A 274 13.41 7.55 7.05
C LEU A 274 13.29 8.99 6.54
N MET A 275 13.20 9.20 5.24
CA MET A 275 12.82 10.48 4.65
C MET A 275 11.48 10.38 3.90
N ILE A 276 10.55 11.27 4.25
CA ILE A 276 9.26 11.39 3.58
C ILE A 276 8.90 12.87 3.38
N GLY A 277 8.27 13.17 2.24
CA GLY A 277 7.81 14.52 1.94
C GLY A 277 6.59 14.98 2.74
N SER A 278 5.92 14.05 3.45
CA SER A 278 4.66 14.24 4.18
C SER A 278 4.87 14.34 5.71
N GLN A 279 3.77 14.48 6.47
CA GLN A 279 3.83 14.43 7.93
C GLN A 279 3.99 12.98 8.41
N LYS A 280 4.95 12.73 9.30
CA LYS A 280 5.25 11.39 9.80
C LYS A 280 4.14 10.75 10.64
N GLU A 281 3.27 11.53 11.26
CA GLU A 281 2.18 10.99 12.07
C GLU A 281 1.10 10.31 11.22
N PHE A 282 1.03 10.65 9.92
CA PHE A 282 0.04 10.10 9.00
C PHE A 282 0.15 8.58 8.94
N ALA A 283 -1.01 7.93 9.09
CA ALA A 283 -1.14 6.46 9.09
C ALA A 283 -0.27 5.72 10.12
N GLY A 284 0.28 6.44 11.11
CA GLY A 284 1.18 5.90 12.12
C GLY A 284 2.60 5.57 11.63
N THR A 285 3.05 6.23 10.57
CA THR A 285 4.39 6.03 10.00
C THR A 285 5.48 6.28 11.06
N ASP A 286 5.33 7.32 11.87
CA ASP A 286 6.19 7.64 13.01
C ASP A 286 6.34 6.46 13.98
N LYS A 287 5.22 5.85 14.37
CA LYS A 287 5.17 4.74 15.31
C LYS A 287 5.80 3.51 14.69
N PHE A 288 5.53 3.22 13.41
CA PHE A 288 6.15 2.08 12.75
C PHE A 288 7.67 2.20 12.77
N PHE A 289 8.23 3.27 12.21
CA PHE A 289 9.68 3.36 12.05
C PHE A 289 10.41 3.57 13.39
N LEU A 290 9.94 4.49 14.26
CA LEU A 290 10.62 4.79 15.52
C LEU A 290 10.51 3.67 16.57
N GLN A 291 9.44 2.85 16.53
CA GLN A 291 9.32 1.69 17.42
C GLN A 291 10.07 0.45 16.90
N HIS A 292 10.56 0.50 15.65
CA HIS A 292 11.23 -0.60 14.97
C HIS A 292 12.63 -0.24 14.47
N GLY A 293 13.41 0.41 15.34
CA GLY A 293 14.86 0.54 15.18
C GLY A 293 15.35 1.75 14.36
N PHE A 294 14.47 2.60 13.85
CA PHE A 294 14.90 3.84 13.18
C PHE A 294 15.27 4.93 14.17
N ASP A 295 16.40 5.61 13.89
CA ASP A 295 16.94 6.67 14.75
C ASP A 295 16.31 8.04 14.44
N LYS A 296 16.00 8.29 13.16
CA LYS A 296 15.50 9.59 12.68
C LYS A 296 14.40 9.44 11.64
N ILE A 297 13.44 10.37 11.67
CA ILE A 297 12.51 10.61 10.56
C ILE A 297 12.66 12.06 10.09
N CYS A 298 13.06 12.22 8.83
CA CYS A 298 13.08 13.46 8.07
C CYS A 298 11.73 13.65 7.38
N ASP A 299 10.77 14.25 8.07
CA ASP A 299 9.42 14.54 7.58
C ASP A 299 9.31 15.99 7.09
N ILE A 300 8.16 16.38 6.56
CA ILE A 300 7.95 17.75 6.07
C ILE A 300 8.25 18.83 7.11
N ASN A 301 8.02 18.57 8.39
CA ASN A 301 8.22 19.55 9.45
C ASN A 301 9.70 19.70 9.80
N SER A 302 10.46 18.60 9.91
CA SER A 302 11.91 18.69 10.13
C SER A 302 12.64 19.24 8.91
N LEU A 303 12.24 18.84 7.69
CA LEU A 303 12.82 19.37 6.45
C LEU A 303 12.64 20.89 6.32
N LYS A 304 11.52 21.45 6.78
CA LYS A 304 11.30 22.92 6.82
C LYS A 304 12.18 23.65 7.84
N GLN A 305 12.66 22.96 8.87
CA GLN A 305 13.55 23.55 9.87
C GLN A 305 15.00 23.58 9.38
N GLU A 306 15.39 22.57 8.60
CA GLU A 306 16.77 22.39 8.14
C GLU A 306 17.03 23.00 6.75
N TYR A 307 16.04 22.97 5.87
CA TYR A 307 16.18 23.38 4.47
C TYR A 307 15.19 24.48 4.08
N SER A 308 15.59 25.29 3.09
CA SER A 308 14.71 26.25 2.43
C SER A 308 14.25 25.71 1.08
N PHE A 309 12.94 25.72 0.85
CA PHE A 309 12.31 25.39 -0.43
C PHE A 309 11.11 26.28 -0.68
N LYS A 310 10.76 26.44 -1.96
CA LYS A 310 9.69 27.33 -2.40
C LYS A 310 8.32 26.66 -2.23
N SER A 311 7.28 27.47 -2.13
CA SER A 311 5.90 26.97 -2.01
C SER A 311 5.44 26.15 -3.22
N ASN A 312 6.03 26.38 -4.40
CA ASN A 312 5.74 25.61 -5.62
C ASN A 312 6.56 24.31 -5.74
N GLU A 313 7.27 23.92 -4.68
CA GLU A 313 7.91 22.60 -4.53
C GLU A 313 7.11 21.73 -3.53
N LEU A 314 5.90 22.19 -3.17
CA LEU A 314 4.96 21.52 -2.30
C LEU A 314 3.67 21.22 -3.08
N ASN A 315 3.15 20.02 -2.86
CA ASN A 315 1.83 19.61 -3.23
C ASN A 315 0.95 19.37 -1.98
N GLN A 316 -0.28 18.90 -2.19
CA GLN A 316 -1.24 18.70 -1.11
C GLN A 316 -0.83 17.62 -0.08
N TRP A 317 0.07 16.71 -0.46
CA TRP A 317 0.57 15.63 0.41
C TRP A 317 1.93 15.94 1.02
N GLY A 318 2.67 16.91 0.49
CA GLY A 318 4.02 17.18 0.97
C GLY A 318 4.96 17.80 -0.06
N LEU A 319 6.24 17.49 0.08
CA LEU A 319 7.30 17.88 -0.84
C LEU A 319 7.20 17.09 -2.15
N ASP A 320 7.37 17.78 -3.28
CA ASP A 320 7.47 17.13 -4.60
C ASP A 320 8.73 16.25 -4.68
N ASP A 321 8.64 15.11 -5.38
CA ASP A 321 9.68 14.08 -5.35
C ASP A 321 11.03 14.57 -5.88
N TYR A 322 11.04 15.46 -6.88
CA TYR A 322 12.30 15.99 -7.40
C TYR A 322 13.11 16.70 -6.32
N LYS A 323 12.42 17.40 -5.41
CA LYS A 323 13.05 18.12 -4.30
C LYS A 323 13.36 17.16 -3.17
N LEU A 324 12.50 16.17 -2.94
CA LEU A 324 12.77 15.09 -1.98
C LEU A 324 14.07 14.34 -2.33
N PHE A 325 14.27 13.95 -3.60
CA PHE A 325 15.52 13.33 -4.05
C PHE A 325 16.72 14.26 -3.96
N GLU A 326 16.56 15.57 -4.14
CA GLU A 326 17.63 16.54 -3.93
C GLU A 326 18.07 16.57 -2.45
N LEU A 327 17.11 16.60 -1.52
CA LEU A 327 17.40 16.59 -0.08
C LEU A 327 17.91 15.23 0.40
N ALA A 328 17.43 14.12 -0.17
CA ALA A 328 17.92 12.77 0.12
C ALA A 328 19.43 12.65 -0.11
N LYS A 329 19.97 13.30 -1.16
CA LYS A 329 21.41 13.34 -1.41
C LYS A 329 22.19 14.00 -0.25
N ASN A 330 21.63 15.05 0.35
CA ASN A 330 22.24 15.73 1.49
C ASN A 330 22.22 14.85 2.74
N GLU A 331 21.05 14.28 3.09
CA GLU A 331 20.93 13.40 4.26
C GLU A 331 21.83 12.16 4.13
N ILE A 332 21.81 11.47 3.00
CA ILE A 332 22.67 10.29 2.79
C ILE A 332 24.15 10.65 2.88
N THR A 333 24.55 11.84 2.39
CA THR A 333 25.95 12.30 2.50
C THR A 333 26.38 12.44 3.96
N GLN A 334 25.49 12.89 4.84
CA GLN A 334 25.76 12.97 6.28
C GLN A 334 25.71 11.59 6.93
N LEU A 335 24.65 10.82 6.65
CA LEU A 335 24.42 9.50 7.20
C LEU A 335 25.56 8.52 6.86
N ALA A 336 26.11 8.58 5.65
CA ALA A 336 27.24 7.75 5.23
C ALA A 336 28.52 7.98 6.04
N GLN A 337 28.63 9.08 6.80
CA GLN A 337 29.77 9.36 7.69
C GLN A 337 29.67 8.58 9.01
N THR A 338 28.52 8.00 9.32
CA THR A 338 28.26 7.30 10.60
C THR A 338 28.72 5.83 10.60
N GLY A 339 29.13 5.30 9.44
CA GLY A 339 29.51 3.89 9.27
C GLY A 339 28.42 3.10 8.54
N LYS A 340 27.93 2.01 9.16
CA LYS A 340 26.84 1.21 8.57
C LYS A 340 25.55 2.01 8.62
N PHE A 341 24.86 2.15 7.49
CA PHE A 341 23.64 2.92 7.42
C PHE A 341 22.49 2.25 6.66
N ASN A 342 21.28 2.67 7.02
CA ASN A 342 20.04 2.41 6.28
C ASN A 342 19.34 3.74 6.00
N PHE A 343 19.20 4.10 4.74
CA PHE A 343 18.36 5.21 4.32
C PHE A 343 17.11 4.67 3.63
N THR A 344 15.94 4.92 4.21
CA THR A 344 14.65 4.57 3.62
C THR A 344 13.94 5.85 3.19
N MET A 345 13.27 5.83 2.02
CA MET A 345 12.41 6.95 1.62
C MET A 345 11.17 6.49 0.86
N ALA A 346 10.18 7.36 0.76
CA ALA A 346 8.97 7.14 -0.04
C ALA A 346 8.65 8.35 -0.92
N THR A 347 8.38 8.08 -2.20
CA THR A 347 7.93 9.10 -3.17
C THR A 347 6.42 9.35 -3.06
N ILE A 348 5.89 10.38 -3.71
CA ILE A 348 4.45 10.74 -3.63
C ILE A 348 3.85 11.31 -4.92
N ASP A 349 4.63 11.68 -5.94
CA ASP A 349 4.12 12.40 -7.11
C ASP A 349 3.14 11.57 -7.95
N CYS A 350 3.24 10.23 -7.90
CA CYS A 350 2.32 9.31 -8.58
C CYS A 350 0.98 9.12 -7.84
N HIS A 351 0.80 9.71 -6.66
CA HIS A 351 -0.37 9.47 -5.81
C HIS A 351 -1.68 9.87 -6.50
N MET A 352 -2.72 9.08 -6.26
CA MET A 352 -4.07 9.33 -6.79
C MET A 352 -4.69 10.65 -6.30
N PRO A 353 -5.74 11.21 -6.94
CA PRO A 353 -6.44 10.74 -8.15
C PRO A 353 -5.88 11.28 -9.47
N LYS A 354 -4.90 12.20 -9.44
CA LYS A 354 -4.33 12.82 -10.65
C LYS A 354 -2.80 12.87 -10.70
N GLY A 355 -2.12 12.53 -9.61
CA GLY A 355 -0.69 12.77 -9.44
C GLY A 355 -0.26 14.24 -9.57
N PHE A 356 1.02 14.47 -9.31
CA PHE A 356 1.64 15.77 -9.25
C PHE A 356 2.64 15.92 -10.39
N LEU A 357 2.47 16.99 -11.18
CA LEU A 357 3.44 17.35 -12.21
C LEU A 357 4.45 18.30 -11.58
N CYS A 358 5.73 18.03 -11.79
CA CYS A 358 6.80 18.95 -11.47
C CYS A 358 7.42 19.54 -12.74
N LYS A 359 8.35 20.48 -12.56
CA LYS A 359 9.04 21.17 -13.67
C LYS A 359 9.88 20.26 -14.57
N TYR A 360 10.19 19.04 -14.13
CA TYR A 360 10.94 18.04 -14.90
C TYR A 360 10.03 17.05 -15.65
N CYS A 361 8.73 17.09 -15.39
CA CYS A 361 7.80 16.22 -16.10
C CYS A 361 7.85 16.56 -17.59
N PRO A 362 7.95 15.54 -18.47
CA PRO A 362 7.75 15.76 -19.88
C PRO A 362 6.31 16.20 -20.16
N ASN A 363 6.10 16.70 -21.37
CA ASN A 363 4.77 16.90 -21.95
C ASN A 363 4.68 16.12 -23.27
N THR A 364 5.15 14.87 -23.23
CA THR A 364 5.29 13.99 -24.40
C THR A 364 4.04 13.17 -24.65
N TYR A 365 3.35 12.79 -23.57
CA TYR A 365 2.16 11.94 -23.63
C TYR A 365 0.89 12.77 -23.50
N GLU A 366 -0.21 12.32 -24.11
CA GLU A 366 -1.52 12.96 -23.91
C GLU A 366 -2.03 12.72 -22.48
N ASN A 367 -1.72 11.55 -21.91
CA ASN A 367 -2.12 11.23 -20.56
C ASN A 367 -1.19 11.89 -19.53
N ARG A 368 -1.80 12.55 -18.54
CA ARG A 368 -1.07 13.17 -17.44
C ARG A 368 -0.23 12.15 -16.64
N TYR A 369 -0.79 10.98 -16.33
CA TYR A 369 -0.11 9.95 -15.55
C TYR A 369 1.12 9.42 -16.26
N GLU A 370 1.05 9.19 -17.57
CA GLU A 370 2.18 8.72 -18.37
C GLU A 370 3.36 9.71 -18.31
N ASN A 371 3.08 11.02 -18.32
CA ASN A 371 4.12 12.03 -18.10
C ASN A 371 4.68 12.01 -16.67
N ILE A 372 3.86 11.75 -15.65
CA ILE A 372 4.31 11.64 -14.26
C ILE A 372 5.20 10.41 -14.07
N TYR A 373 4.78 9.23 -14.57
CA TYR A 373 5.59 8.01 -14.52
C TYR A 373 6.92 8.16 -15.26
N ALA A 374 6.91 8.79 -16.44
CA ALA A 374 8.14 9.08 -17.17
C ALA A 374 9.06 10.07 -16.44
N CYS A 375 8.48 11.02 -15.70
CA CYS A 375 9.24 11.92 -14.83
C CYS A 375 9.90 11.15 -13.68
N GLN A 376 9.14 10.34 -12.97
CA GLN A 376 9.64 9.55 -11.84
C GLN A 376 10.75 8.59 -12.28
N SER A 377 10.57 7.92 -13.42
CA SER A 377 11.59 7.06 -14.01
C SER A 377 12.93 7.80 -14.21
N LYS A 378 12.89 9.04 -14.74
CA LYS A 378 14.09 9.89 -14.89
C LYS A 378 14.68 10.36 -13.57
N LEU A 379 13.85 10.78 -12.61
CA LEU A 379 14.31 11.27 -11.31
C LEU A 379 15.01 10.16 -10.53
N ILE A 380 14.42 8.97 -10.49
CA ILE A 380 14.99 7.79 -9.84
C ILE A 380 16.31 7.41 -10.52
N ASN A 381 16.36 7.32 -11.85
CA ASN A 381 17.61 7.01 -12.54
C ASN A 381 18.71 8.06 -12.25
N SER A 382 18.36 9.35 -12.25
CA SER A 382 19.30 10.42 -11.91
C SER A 382 19.79 10.35 -10.45
N PHE A 383 18.96 9.86 -9.54
CA PHE A 383 19.37 9.57 -8.17
C PHE A 383 20.32 8.38 -8.09
N ILE A 384 20.03 7.28 -8.80
CA ILE A 384 20.91 6.11 -8.89
C ILE A 384 22.26 6.47 -9.52
N ASP A 385 22.28 7.28 -10.58
CA ASP A 385 23.52 7.76 -11.20
C ASP A 385 24.34 8.64 -10.25
N TRP A 386 23.68 9.43 -9.40
CA TRP A 386 24.36 10.12 -8.31
C TRP A 386 24.92 9.12 -7.29
N CYS A 387 24.17 8.10 -6.87
CA CYS A 387 24.66 7.06 -5.97
C CYS A 387 25.93 6.40 -6.52
N LYS A 388 25.97 6.03 -7.80
CA LYS A 388 27.15 5.44 -8.47
C LYS A 388 28.43 6.28 -8.34
N SER A 389 28.30 7.60 -8.16
CA SER A 389 29.45 8.50 -7.97
C SER A 389 29.96 8.58 -6.53
N GLN A 390 29.27 7.94 -5.58
CA GLN A 390 29.61 7.99 -4.16
C GLN A 390 30.54 6.84 -3.76
N SER A 391 31.47 7.10 -2.82
CA SER A 391 32.46 6.11 -2.37
C SER A 391 31.86 4.90 -1.67
N TRP A 392 30.64 5.03 -1.14
CA TRP A 392 29.92 3.95 -0.47
C TRP A 392 29.11 3.07 -1.41
N TYR A 393 28.95 3.44 -2.70
CA TYR A 393 28.03 2.76 -3.64
C TYR A 393 28.24 1.25 -3.72
N GLU A 394 29.48 0.80 -3.94
CA GLU A 394 29.82 -0.61 -4.10
C GLU A 394 29.49 -1.45 -2.85
N ASN A 395 29.43 -0.83 -1.67
CA ASN A 395 29.08 -1.48 -0.40
C ASN A 395 27.65 -1.10 0.07
N THR A 396 26.77 -0.71 -0.85
CA THR A 396 25.37 -0.34 -0.56
C THR A 396 24.43 -1.11 -1.46
N THR A 397 23.54 -1.90 -0.87
CA THR A 397 22.42 -2.52 -1.58
C THR A 397 21.32 -1.49 -1.75
N ILE A 398 20.88 -1.25 -2.99
CA ILE A 398 19.76 -0.35 -3.28
C ILE A 398 18.56 -1.19 -3.69
N VAL A 399 17.46 -1.03 -2.97
CA VAL A 399 16.19 -1.72 -3.21
C VAL A 399 15.15 -0.70 -3.65
N LEU A 400 14.71 -0.82 -4.91
CA LEU A 400 13.64 -0.02 -5.49
C LEU A 400 12.38 -0.88 -5.56
N VAL A 401 11.30 -0.46 -4.91
CA VAL A 401 10.06 -1.23 -4.86
C VAL A 401 8.85 -0.35 -5.04
N GLY A 402 7.91 -0.77 -5.88
CA GLY A 402 6.56 -0.24 -5.86
C GLY A 402 5.88 -0.60 -4.55
N ASP A 403 5.18 0.36 -3.93
CA ASP A 403 4.45 0.09 -2.70
C ASP A 403 3.14 -0.67 -2.97
N HIS A 404 2.36 -0.23 -3.94
CA HIS A 404 1.13 -0.89 -4.37
C HIS A 404 0.79 -0.53 -5.82
N PRO A 405 -0.13 -1.27 -6.49
CA PRO A 405 -0.67 -0.83 -7.76
C PRO A 405 -1.41 0.51 -7.62
N THR A 406 -1.44 1.32 -8.68
CA THR A 406 -2.16 2.60 -8.64
C THR A 406 -3.63 2.40 -8.31
N MET A 407 -4.12 3.26 -7.43
CA MET A 407 -5.53 3.36 -7.10
C MET A 407 -6.30 4.25 -8.08
N ALA A 408 -5.63 4.90 -9.04
CA ALA A 408 -6.21 5.78 -10.04
C ALA A 408 -7.07 5.02 -11.08
N GLN A 409 -8.29 4.65 -10.72
CA GLN A 409 -9.16 3.76 -11.53
C GLN A 409 -9.44 4.27 -12.94
N GLN A 410 -9.50 5.59 -13.15
CA GLN A 410 -9.69 6.16 -14.48
C GLN A 410 -8.47 5.94 -15.39
N TYR A 411 -7.28 5.80 -14.83
CA TYR A 411 -6.04 5.58 -15.60
C TYR A 411 -5.83 4.11 -15.96
N VAL A 412 -6.38 3.19 -15.16
CA VAL A 412 -6.26 1.73 -15.35
C VAL A 412 -7.53 1.08 -15.87
N ASN A 413 -8.48 1.86 -16.39
CA ASN A 413 -9.75 1.35 -16.89
C ASN A 413 -9.61 0.57 -18.21
N ASP A 414 -8.49 0.74 -18.90
CA ASP A 414 -8.09 0.06 -20.14
C ASP A 414 -7.29 -1.22 -19.89
N VAL A 415 -6.91 -1.49 -18.63
CA VAL A 415 -6.16 -2.69 -18.27
C VAL A 415 -7.05 -3.93 -18.43
N PRO A 416 -6.63 -4.95 -19.20
CA PRO A 416 -7.38 -6.19 -19.36
C PRO A 416 -7.66 -6.88 -18.02
N SER A 417 -8.86 -7.43 -17.86
CA SER A 417 -9.28 -8.05 -16.58
C SER A 417 -8.50 -9.31 -16.21
N ASP A 418 -7.86 -9.95 -17.19
CA ASP A 418 -7.01 -11.13 -17.05
C ASP A 418 -5.52 -10.79 -16.84
N TYR A 419 -5.15 -9.51 -16.87
CA TYR A 419 -3.79 -9.08 -16.58
C TYR A 419 -3.53 -9.00 -15.06
N GLN A 420 -2.55 -9.75 -14.58
CA GLN A 420 -2.13 -9.70 -13.17
C GLN A 420 -1.21 -8.50 -12.92
N ARG A 421 -1.78 -7.44 -12.34
CA ARG A 421 -1.02 -6.26 -11.90
C ARG A 421 -0.04 -6.63 -10.79
N THR A 422 1.20 -6.18 -10.92
CA THR A 422 2.30 -6.41 -9.96
C THR A 422 3.13 -5.16 -9.75
N THR A 423 3.61 -4.95 -8.53
CA THR A 423 4.47 -3.80 -8.20
C THR A 423 5.87 -3.98 -8.75
N TYR A 424 6.53 -2.85 -9.05
CA TYR A 424 7.90 -2.86 -9.54
C TYR A 424 8.87 -3.36 -8.46
N ASN A 425 9.95 -4.03 -8.86
CA ASN A 425 11.06 -4.35 -7.95
C ASN A 425 12.40 -4.37 -8.70
N CYS A 426 13.45 -3.87 -8.06
CA CYS A 426 14.82 -3.94 -8.55
C CYS A 426 15.82 -3.86 -7.40
N PHE A 427 16.78 -4.79 -7.40
CA PHE A 427 17.85 -4.92 -6.43
C PHE A 427 19.19 -4.64 -7.12
N ILE A 428 19.83 -3.54 -6.73
CA ILE A 428 21.13 -3.08 -7.25
C ILE A 428 22.19 -3.38 -6.18
N ASN A 429 23.36 -3.86 -6.61
CA ASN A 429 24.49 -4.23 -5.74
C ASN A 429 24.13 -5.28 -4.66
N SER A 430 23.27 -6.25 -5.02
CA SER A 430 22.98 -7.41 -4.17
C SER A 430 24.25 -8.26 -3.96
N LYS A 431 24.56 -8.64 -2.72
CA LYS A 431 25.67 -9.55 -2.37
C LYS A 431 25.40 -11.00 -2.77
N VAL A 432 24.14 -11.35 -3.01
CA VAL A 432 23.71 -12.67 -3.45
C VAL A 432 23.07 -12.59 -4.83
N THR A 433 23.21 -13.65 -5.61
CA THR A 433 22.63 -13.77 -6.96
C THR A 433 21.91 -15.11 -7.08
N THR A 434 20.98 -15.18 -8.03
CA THR A 434 20.28 -16.42 -8.38
C THR A 434 19.84 -16.35 -9.83
N ASP A 435 19.72 -17.50 -10.49
CA ASP A 435 19.14 -17.60 -11.83
C ASP A 435 17.59 -17.72 -11.76
N GLN A 436 17.02 -17.94 -10.56
CA GLN A 436 15.58 -18.16 -10.34
C GLN A 436 14.81 -16.84 -10.15
N ILE A 437 14.98 -15.92 -11.10
CA ILE A 437 14.36 -14.58 -11.07
C ILE A 437 13.08 -14.48 -11.91
N LYS A 438 12.74 -15.49 -12.72
CA LYS A 438 11.53 -15.53 -13.55
C LYS A 438 10.53 -16.56 -13.04
N ASN A 439 9.26 -16.35 -13.36
CA ASN A 439 8.12 -17.21 -12.97
C ASN A 439 7.99 -17.47 -11.45
N ARG A 440 8.49 -16.54 -10.63
CA ARG A 440 8.36 -16.59 -9.18
C ARG A 440 7.06 -15.94 -8.76
N GLN A 441 6.13 -16.69 -8.17
CA GLN A 441 4.94 -16.06 -7.58
C GLN A 441 5.34 -15.54 -6.20
N PHE A 442 5.32 -14.24 -5.96
CA PHE A 442 5.66 -13.69 -4.65
C PHE A 442 4.84 -12.46 -4.29
N THR A 443 4.98 -12.01 -3.05
CA THR A 443 4.24 -10.89 -2.46
C THR A 443 5.18 -9.89 -1.80
N HIS A 444 4.62 -8.78 -1.32
CA HIS A 444 5.37 -7.81 -0.52
C HIS A 444 6.02 -8.41 0.74
N MET A 445 5.44 -9.47 1.33
CA MET A 445 6.01 -10.14 2.50
C MET A 445 7.37 -10.80 2.21
N ASP A 446 7.57 -11.25 0.97
CA ASP A 446 8.80 -11.92 0.55
C ASP A 446 9.98 -10.93 0.43
N MET A 447 9.70 -9.63 0.34
CA MET A 447 10.74 -8.59 0.36
C MET A 447 11.51 -8.59 1.68
N TYR A 448 10.89 -8.99 2.80
CA TYR A 448 11.55 -8.97 4.11
C TYR A 448 12.84 -9.81 4.15
N PRO A 449 12.78 -11.15 3.98
CA PRO A 449 14.00 -11.95 3.93
C PRO A 449 14.86 -11.67 2.68
N THR A 450 14.25 -11.28 1.56
CA THR A 450 14.98 -11.03 0.31
C THR A 450 15.89 -9.81 0.40
N THR A 451 15.43 -8.72 1.03
CA THR A 451 16.26 -7.52 1.25
C THR A 451 17.43 -7.83 2.18
N LEU A 452 17.21 -8.53 3.28
CA LEU A 452 18.29 -8.93 4.18
C LEU A 452 19.32 -9.83 3.48
N ALA A 453 18.85 -10.80 2.68
CA ALA A 453 19.73 -11.65 1.89
C ALA A 453 20.53 -10.82 0.85
N ALA A 454 19.88 -9.89 0.16
CA ALA A 454 20.54 -8.99 -0.80
C ALA A 454 21.65 -8.15 -0.14
N MET A 455 21.45 -7.72 1.11
CA MET A 455 22.49 -7.03 1.89
C MET A 455 23.66 -7.93 2.31
N GLY A 456 23.53 -9.26 2.23
CA GLY A 456 24.53 -10.23 2.66
C GLY A 456 24.27 -10.87 4.04
N PHE A 457 23.07 -10.73 4.61
CA PHE A 457 22.70 -11.50 5.80
C PHE A 457 22.36 -12.94 5.43
N ASN A 458 22.90 -13.88 6.20
CA ASN A 458 22.49 -15.28 6.17
C ASN A 458 21.27 -15.48 7.09
N ILE A 459 20.19 -16.05 6.56
CA ILE A 459 18.94 -16.31 7.27
C ILE A 459 18.78 -17.82 7.38
N GLU A 460 18.87 -18.38 8.59
CA GLU A 460 18.69 -19.82 8.79
C GLU A 460 17.30 -20.27 8.28
N GLY A 461 17.30 -21.08 7.23
CA GLY A 461 16.09 -21.61 6.62
C GLY A 461 15.37 -20.70 5.62
N ASN A 462 15.96 -19.55 5.24
CA ASN A 462 15.47 -18.70 4.14
C ASN A 462 14.02 -18.19 4.27
N LYS A 463 13.45 -18.15 5.48
CA LYS A 463 12.09 -17.67 5.76
C LYS A 463 12.07 -16.78 6.99
N LEU A 464 11.31 -15.68 6.90
CA LEU A 464 11.04 -14.77 8.01
C LEU A 464 9.56 -14.34 7.97
N ALA A 465 8.86 -14.54 9.08
CA ALA A 465 7.41 -14.45 9.15
C ALA A 465 6.74 -15.26 8.03
N LEU A 466 5.92 -14.66 7.17
CA LEU A 466 5.32 -15.33 6.01
C LEU A 466 6.17 -15.18 4.74
N GLY A 467 7.24 -14.39 4.78
CA GLY A 467 8.13 -14.14 3.64
C GLY A 467 9.11 -15.28 3.40
N THR A 468 9.42 -15.50 2.14
CA THR A 468 10.47 -16.42 1.67
C THR A 468 11.55 -15.65 0.93
N ASN A 469 12.82 -15.94 1.20
CA ASN A 469 13.95 -15.36 0.49
C ASN A 469 13.89 -15.76 -0.99
N LEU A 470 13.69 -14.79 -1.88
CA LEU A 470 13.57 -15.03 -3.32
C LEU A 470 14.90 -15.45 -3.96
N PHE A 471 16.05 -15.21 -3.32
CA PHE A 471 17.33 -15.76 -3.78
C PHE A 471 17.47 -17.26 -3.53
N SER A 472 16.63 -17.84 -2.66
CA SER A 472 16.63 -19.27 -2.38
C SER A 472 15.77 -20.06 -3.36
N GLU A 473 16.02 -21.37 -3.43
CA GLU A 473 15.20 -22.33 -4.18
C GLU A 473 13.88 -22.71 -3.47
N LEU A 474 13.61 -22.15 -2.29
CA LEU A 474 12.37 -22.45 -1.59
C LEU A 474 11.17 -21.83 -2.32
N PRO A 475 10.07 -22.58 -2.46
CA PRO A 475 8.85 -21.96 -2.94
C PRO A 475 8.34 -20.96 -1.91
N THR A 476 7.85 -19.83 -2.40
CA THR A 476 7.09 -18.87 -1.61
C THR A 476 5.80 -19.51 -1.11
N ILE A 477 5.15 -18.85 -0.16
CA ILE A 477 3.87 -19.32 0.36
C ILE A 477 2.80 -19.37 -0.73
N ILE A 478 2.80 -18.43 -1.69
CA ILE A 478 1.79 -18.39 -2.75
C ILE A 478 2.12 -19.33 -3.91
N GLU A 479 3.39 -19.63 -4.17
CA GLU A 479 3.78 -20.70 -5.10
C GLU A 479 3.29 -22.06 -4.61
N LYS A 480 3.32 -22.26 -3.28
CA LYS A 480 2.95 -23.55 -2.68
C LYS A 480 1.44 -23.73 -2.50
N TYR A 481 0.75 -22.71 -2.03
CA TYR A 481 -0.65 -22.84 -1.61
C TYR A 481 -1.64 -22.09 -2.52
N GLY A 482 -1.14 -21.26 -3.45
CA GLY A 482 -1.96 -20.39 -4.28
C GLY A 482 -2.28 -19.05 -3.59
N GLN A 483 -2.40 -18.01 -4.40
CA GLN A 483 -2.67 -16.64 -3.96
C GLN A 483 -4.02 -16.54 -3.22
N ASP A 484 -5.10 -17.07 -3.79
CA ASP A 484 -6.45 -16.94 -3.23
C ASP A 484 -6.55 -17.50 -1.81
N TYR A 485 -5.97 -18.69 -1.60
CA TYR A 485 -5.96 -19.35 -0.29
C TYR A 485 -5.20 -18.50 0.75
N ILE A 486 -3.99 -18.05 0.43
CA ILE A 486 -3.21 -17.23 1.37
C ILE A 486 -3.87 -15.88 1.63
N ASN A 487 -4.43 -15.26 0.60
CA ASN A 487 -5.17 -14.01 0.74
C ASN A 487 -6.40 -14.15 1.64
N GLU A 488 -7.10 -15.29 1.62
CA GLU A 488 -8.20 -15.57 2.56
C GLU A 488 -7.68 -15.81 3.99
N GLU A 489 -6.63 -16.63 4.16
CA GLU A 489 -6.11 -17.00 5.47
C GLU A 489 -5.55 -15.82 6.26
N VAL A 490 -4.86 -14.88 5.59
CA VAL A 490 -4.32 -13.70 6.29
C VAL A 490 -5.40 -12.78 6.87
N GLN A 491 -6.63 -12.82 6.35
CA GLN A 491 -7.75 -12.02 6.83
C GLN A 491 -8.43 -12.62 8.07
N LYS A 492 -8.19 -13.89 8.37
CA LYS A 492 -8.74 -14.59 9.54
C LYS A 492 -8.00 -14.18 10.82
N LYS A 493 -8.59 -14.50 11.97
CA LYS A 493 -8.03 -14.22 13.29
C LYS A 493 -6.84 -15.11 13.62
#